data_AF-A0A963MFK8-F1
#
_entry.id   AF-A0A963MFK8-F1
#
_cell.length_a   1.000
_cell.length_b   1.000
_cell.length_c   1.000
_cell.angle_alpha   90.00
_cell.angle_beta   90.00
_cell.angle_gamma   90.00
#
_symmetry.space_group_name_H-M   'P 1'
#
loop_
_entity.id
_entity.type
_entity.pdbx_description
1 polymer ?
#
loop_
_entity_poly.entity_id
_entity_poly.type
_entity_poly.pdbx_seq_one_letter_code
_entity_poly.pdbx_strand_id
1 'polypeptide(L)'
;SAEGMSGAEVFRAFSQTHAVRLAAVNASAPFDYVLSPVSPVPAFDAELPSPTNDPLRGLEHIGFTVPFNMSEQPAVSVNCGYTVGGLPIGLQIAGQRFDDLGVLRMARAFEDIRAAQRPWPTPFG
;
A
#
# COMPACT_ATOMS: atom_id res chain seq x y z
N SER A 1 23.10 5.25 -2.51
CA SER A 1 24.10 5.63 -1.49
C SER A 1 24.03 7.13 -1.30
N ALA A 2 24.16 7.65 -0.08
CA ALA A 2 24.32 9.10 0.16
C ALA A 2 25.78 9.56 0.01
N GLU A 3 26.65 8.67 -0.42
CA GLU A 3 28.05 8.93 -0.75
C GLU A 3 28.15 10.04 -1.81
N GLY A 4 28.82 11.13 -1.46
CA GLY A 4 28.93 12.33 -2.28
C GLY A 4 27.88 13.41 -2.03
N MET A 5 26.85 13.16 -1.22
CA MET A 5 25.85 14.18 -0.85
C MET A 5 26.34 15.02 0.34
N SER A 6 26.14 16.33 0.27
CA SER A 6 26.32 17.24 1.39
C SER A 6 25.28 17.00 2.49
N GLY A 7 25.59 17.42 3.72
CA GLY A 7 24.63 17.35 4.83
C GLY A 7 23.31 18.10 4.54
N ALA A 8 23.37 19.21 3.78
CA ALA A 8 22.19 19.96 3.37
C ALA A 8 21.31 19.16 2.39
N GLU A 9 21.91 18.43 1.45
CA GLU A 9 21.17 17.58 0.51
C GLU A 9 20.53 16.39 1.21
N VAL A 10 21.24 15.75 2.14
CA VAL A 10 20.69 14.66 2.95
C VAL A 10 19.51 15.17 3.80
N PHE A 11 19.66 16.33 4.45
CA PHE A 11 18.59 16.95 5.23
C PHE A 11 17.36 17.25 4.36
N ARG A 12 17.57 17.83 3.16
CA ARG A 12 16.48 18.16 2.24
C ARG A 12 15.78 16.92 1.69
N ALA A 13 16.53 15.85 1.42
CA ALA A 13 15.96 14.57 1.01
C ALA A 13 15.09 13.98 2.14
N PHE A 14 15.60 13.98 3.38
CA PHE A 14 14.84 13.50 4.53
C PHE A 14 13.60 14.35 4.83
N SER A 15 13.67 15.67 4.61
CA SER A 15 12.50 16.54 4.81
C SER A 15 11.35 16.25 3.83
N GLN A 16 11.61 15.61 2.68
CA GLN A 16 10.55 15.14 1.79
C GLN A 16 9.68 14.06 2.45
N THR A 17 10.26 13.19 3.29
CA THR A 17 9.48 12.21 4.07
C THR A 17 8.46 12.92 4.96
N HIS A 18 8.87 14.03 5.59
CA HIS A 18 7.97 14.83 6.41
C HIS A 18 6.85 15.49 5.56
N ALA A 19 7.17 15.97 4.36
CA ALA A 19 6.17 16.53 3.46
C ALA A 19 5.12 15.48 3.04
N VAL A 20 5.55 14.26 2.69
CA VAL A 20 4.63 13.14 2.38
C VAL A 20 3.77 12.79 3.58
N ARG A 21 4.36 12.73 4.78
CA ARG A 21 3.63 12.50 6.04
C ARG A 21 2.51 13.52 6.22
N LEU A 22 2.82 14.82 6.14
CA LEU A 22 1.83 15.88 6.33
C LEU A 22 0.72 15.81 5.29
N ALA A 23 1.07 15.55 4.03
CA ALA A 23 0.10 15.42 2.95
C ALA A 23 -0.86 14.25 3.18
N ALA A 24 -0.34 13.07 3.55
CA ALA A 24 -1.14 11.88 3.80
C ALA A 24 -2.09 12.06 5.00
N VAL A 25 -1.59 12.61 6.11
CA VAL A 25 -2.41 12.89 7.30
C VAL A 25 -3.51 13.91 6.97
N ASN A 26 -3.17 15.01 6.31
CA ASN A 26 -4.15 16.06 5.99
C ASN A 26 -5.21 15.58 4.99
N ALA A 27 -4.82 14.79 3.99
CA ALA A 27 -5.75 14.25 3.01
C ALA A 27 -6.74 13.24 3.62
N SER A 28 -6.30 12.47 4.62
CA SER A 28 -7.13 11.46 5.30
C SER A 28 -7.89 12.00 6.51
N ALA A 29 -7.50 13.14 7.08
CA ALA A 29 -8.10 13.72 8.28
C ALA A 29 -9.64 13.89 8.25
N PRO A 30 -10.30 14.18 7.12
CA PRO A 30 -11.76 14.29 7.06
C PRO A 30 -12.51 12.96 7.19
N PHE A 31 -11.81 11.82 7.17
CA PHE A 31 -12.40 10.48 7.13
C PHE A 31 -11.90 9.62 8.30
N ASP A 32 -12.76 8.75 8.81
CA ASP A 32 -12.36 7.75 9.81
C ASP A 32 -11.44 6.68 9.20
N TYR A 33 -11.76 6.26 7.98
CA TYR A 33 -11.01 5.27 7.21
C TYR A 33 -10.88 5.68 5.74
N VAL A 34 -9.73 5.39 5.14
CA VAL A 34 -9.47 5.54 3.70
C VAL A 34 -9.37 4.16 3.07
N LEU A 35 -10.11 3.95 1.99
CA LEU A 35 -10.10 2.72 1.20
C LEU A 35 -9.38 2.96 -0.12
N SER A 36 -8.47 2.05 -0.49
CA SER A 36 -7.75 2.09 -1.77
C SER A 36 -7.39 0.68 -2.24
N PRO A 37 -7.03 0.46 -3.51
CA PRO A 37 -6.24 -0.71 -3.88
C PRO A 37 -4.93 -0.73 -3.08
N VAL A 38 -4.41 -1.92 -2.79
CA VAL A 38 -3.07 -2.06 -2.17
C VAL A 38 -1.97 -1.70 -3.17
N SER A 39 -2.15 -2.06 -4.44
CA SER A 39 -1.24 -1.76 -5.55
C SER A 39 -2.05 -1.18 -6.71
N PRO A 40 -1.52 -0.17 -7.43
CA PRO A 40 -2.17 0.37 -8.64
C PRO A 40 -2.06 -0.58 -9.85
N VAL A 41 -1.28 -1.66 -9.73
CA VAL A 41 -1.05 -2.63 -10.80
C VAL A 41 -1.33 -4.06 -10.30
N PRO A 42 -1.81 -4.97 -11.19
CA PRO A 42 -1.88 -6.39 -10.90
C PRO A 42 -0.50 -7.01 -10.61
N ALA A 43 -0.50 -8.27 -10.16
CA ALA A 43 0.73 -9.06 -10.13
C ALA A 43 1.34 -9.17 -11.54
N PHE A 44 2.66 -9.06 -11.60
CA PHE A 44 3.48 -9.06 -12.81
C PHE A 44 4.45 -10.24 -12.78
N ASP A 45 5.09 -10.53 -13.92
CA ASP A 45 5.97 -11.68 -14.11
C ASP A 45 7.10 -11.70 -13.07
N ALA A 46 7.38 -12.89 -12.54
CA ALA A 46 8.33 -13.08 -11.43
C ALA A 46 9.78 -12.76 -11.83
N GLU A 47 10.08 -12.80 -13.12
CA GLU A 47 11.36 -12.47 -13.73
C GLU A 47 11.61 -10.96 -13.77
N LEU A 48 10.58 -10.13 -13.58
CA LEU A 48 10.71 -8.68 -13.63
C LEU A 48 11.01 -8.12 -12.24
N PRO A 49 12.01 -7.23 -12.11
CA PRO A 49 12.33 -6.58 -10.83
C PRO A 49 11.27 -5.55 -10.41
N SER A 50 10.42 -5.11 -11.33
CA SER A 50 9.36 -4.13 -11.12
C SER A 50 8.26 -4.28 -12.18
N PRO A 51 7.06 -3.70 -11.98
CA PRO A 51 5.94 -3.84 -12.92
C PRO A 51 6.24 -3.41 -14.36
N THR A 52 7.14 -2.45 -14.55
CA THR A 52 7.49 -1.89 -15.86
C THR A 52 8.84 -2.38 -16.38
N ASN A 53 9.58 -3.17 -15.58
CA ASN A 53 10.98 -3.52 -15.83
C ASN A 53 11.90 -2.30 -16.11
N ASP A 54 11.45 -1.10 -15.72
CA ASP A 54 12.20 0.13 -15.87
C ASP A 54 12.92 0.42 -14.55
N PRO A 55 14.26 0.45 -14.53
CA PRO A 55 15.03 0.73 -13.32
C PRO A 55 14.77 2.14 -12.76
N LEU A 56 14.27 3.07 -13.58
CA LEU A 56 13.89 4.41 -13.16
C LEU A 56 12.49 4.47 -12.54
N ARG A 57 11.67 3.42 -12.72
CA ARG A 57 10.27 3.33 -12.27
C ARG A 57 10.00 2.07 -11.44
N GLY A 58 10.95 1.71 -10.59
CA GLY A 58 10.88 0.47 -9.79
C GLY A 58 9.76 0.43 -8.73
N LEU A 59 9.27 1.59 -8.29
CA LEU A 59 8.43 1.73 -7.09
C LEU A 59 6.96 2.05 -7.37
N GLU A 60 6.50 1.93 -8.61
CA GLU A 60 5.13 2.31 -8.96
C GLU A 60 4.07 1.45 -8.26
N HIS A 61 4.42 0.19 -7.96
CA HIS A 61 3.56 -0.75 -7.24
C HIS A 61 3.26 -0.35 -5.78
N ILE A 62 4.06 0.53 -5.17
CA ILE A 62 3.85 1.00 -3.79
C ILE A 62 3.15 2.35 -3.70
N GLY A 63 2.61 2.88 -4.81
CA GLY A 63 2.00 4.21 -4.86
C GLY A 63 0.91 4.44 -3.79
N PHE A 64 0.14 3.42 -3.45
CA PHE A 64 -0.87 3.50 -2.40
C PHE A 64 -0.35 3.19 -0.99
N THR A 65 0.75 2.46 -0.85
CA THR A 65 1.25 2.00 0.46
C THR A 65 2.34 2.91 1.03
N VAL A 66 3.13 3.58 0.20
CA VAL A 66 4.19 4.49 0.67
C VAL A 66 3.69 5.64 1.55
N PRO A 67 2.52 6.28 1.29
CA PRO A 67 2.04 7.37 2.15
C PRO A 67 1.76 6.92 3.58
N PHE A 68 1.29 5.67 3.78
CA PHE A 68 0.98 5.12 5.11
C PHE A 68 2.23 4.69 5.88
N ASN A 69 3.29 4.26 5.19
CA ASN A 69 4.61 4.07 5.81
C ASN A 69 5.18 5.39 6.36
N MET A 70 5.06 6.49 5.60
CA MET A 70 5.62 7.79 6.00
C MET A 70 4.75 8.52 7.03
N SER A 71 3.43 8.36 6.97
CA SER A 71 2.49 8.97 7.92
C SER A 71 2.37 8.22 9.25
N GLU A 72 2.85 6.98 9.30
CA GLU A 72 2.74 6.08 10.46
C GLU A 72 1.27 5.78 10.83
N GLN A 73 0.35 5.89 9.86
CA GLN A 73 -1.04 5.49 10.03
C GLN A 73 -1.15 3.96 9.88
N PRO A 74 -1.95 3.28 10.72
CA PRO A 74 -2.20 1.85 10.56
C PRO A 74 -2.94 1.60 9.25
N ALA A 75 -2.49 0.59 8.50
CA ALA A 75 -3.13 0.14 7.27
C ALA A 75 -3.07 -1.39 7.17
N VAL A 76 -4.18 -2.00 6.73
CA VAL A 76 -4.29 -3.45 6.53
C VAL A 76 -4.62 -3.76 5.08
N SER A 77 -4.13 -4.89 4.59
CA SER A 77 -4.44 -5.44 3.28
C SER A 77 -5.34 -6.67 3.45
N VAL A 78 -6.50 -6.65 2.77
CA VAL A 78 -7.44 -7.78 2.72
C VAL A 78 -7.77 -8.09 1.26
N ASN A 79 -7.83 -9.37 0.89
CA ASN A 79 -8.18 -9.75 -0.46
C ASN A 79 -9.66 -9.41 -0.76
N CYS A 80 -9.89 -8.57 -1.77
CA CYS A 80 -11.19 -8.07 -2.16
C CYS A 80 -11.72 -8.64 -3.48
N GLY A 81 -10.96 -9.50 -4.15
CA GLY A 81 -11.37 -10.11 -5.40
C GLY A 81 -10.20 -10.64 -6.21
N TYR A 82 -10.47 -10.89 -7.48
CA TYR A 82 -9.48 -11.45 -8.39
C TYR A 82 -9.54 -10.73 -9.73
N THR A 83 -8.38 -10.64 -10.40
CA THR A 83 -8.31 -10.19 -11.78
C THR A 83 -9.04 -11.18 -12.70
N VAL A 84 -9.28 -10.79 -13.96
CA VAL A 84 -9.82 -11.70 -14.99
C VAL A 84 -8.94 -12.94 -15.17
N GLY A 85 -7.62 -12.78 -15.05
CA GLY A 85 -6.64 -13.88 -15.07
C GLY A 85 -6.57 -14.67 -13.77
N GLY A 86 -7.41 -14.35 -12.77
CA GLY A 86 -7.43 -15.04 -11.51
C GLY A 86 -6.19 -14.80 -10.66
N LEU A 87 -5.75 -13.56 -10.50
CA LEU A 87 -4.73 -13.19 -9.49
C LEU A 87 -5.40 -12.36 -8.38
N PRO A 88 -5.01 -12.50 -7.10
CA PRO A 88 -5.67 -11.78 -6.01
C PRO A 88 -5.51 -10.26 -6.13
N ILE A 89 -6.56 -9.53 -5.75
CA ILE A 89 -6.58 -8.07 -5.66
C ILE A 89 -6.72 -7.69 -4.18
N GLY A 90 -5.84 -6.82 -3.68
CA GLY A 90 -5.89 -6.34 -2.30
C GLY A 90 -6.67 -5.03 -2.17
N LEU A 91 -7.58 -4.98 -1.20
CA LEU A 91 -8.14 -3.76 -0.62
C LEU A 91 -7.26 -3.33 0.57
N GLN A 92 -6.80 -2.10 0.54
CA GLN A 92 -6.15 -1.44 1.64
C GLN A 92 -7.17 -0.63 2.43
N ILE A 93 -7.15 -0.79 3.75
CA ILE A 93 -7.95 0.00 4.69
C ILE A 93 -6.97 0.70 5.63
N ALA A 94 -6.93 2.03 5.59
CA ALA A 94 -6.08 2.84 6.46
C ALA A 94 -6.93 3.65 7.43
N GLY A 95 -6.47 3.78 8.67
CA GLY A 95 -7.15 4.53 9.73
C GLY A 95 -6.33 5.69 10.28
N GLN A 96 -6.83 6.30 11.35
CA GLN A 96 -6.09 7.33 12.09
C GLN A 96 -4.89 6.72 12.84
N ARG A 97 -3.85 7.52 13.10
CA ARG A 97 -2.68 7.06 13.86
C ARG A 97 -3.13 6.44 15.19
N PHE A 98 -2.62 5.25 15.47
CA PHE A 98 -2.94 4.43 16.66
C PHE A 98 -4.33 3.79 16.69
N ASP A 99 -5.11 3.83 15.60
CA ASP A 99 -6.38 3.10 15.47
C ASP A 99 -6.22 1.70 14.86
N ASP A 100 -5.21 0.95 15.27
CA ASP A 100 -4.94 -0.41 14.79
C ASP A 100 -6.16 -1.34 15.00
N LEU A 101 -6.83 -1.19 16.15
CA LEU A 101 -7.99 -1.97 16.50
C LEU A 101 -9.20 -1.64 15.60
N GLY A 102 -9.44 -0.37 15.29
CA GLY A 102 -10.50 0.03 14.36
C GLY A 102 -10.24 -0.46 12.94
N VAL A 103 -8.99 -0.35 12.46
CA VAL A 103 -8.57 -0.89 11.17
C VAL A 103 -8.81 -2.41 11.08
N LEU A 104 -8.45 -3.17 12.12
CA LEU A 104 -8.71 -4.61 12.18
C LEU A 104 -10.21 -4.94 12.22
N ARG A 105 -11.03 -4.16 12.93
CA ARG A 105 -12.50 -4.33 12.92
C ARG A 105 -13.09 -4.05 11.54
N MET A 106 -12.60 -3.02 10.84
CA MET A 106 -13.03 -2.70 9.47
C MET A 106 -12.64 -3.80 8.48
N ALA A 107 -11.42 -4.33 8.59
CA ALA A 107 -11.02 -5.51 7.83
C ALA A 107 -11.96 -6.67 8.08
N ARG A 108 -12.25 -6.99 9.36
CA ARG A 108 -13.16 -8.08 9.70
C ARG A 108 -14.56 -7.87 9.12
N ALA A 109 -15.11 -6.67 9.25
CA ALA A 109 -16.41 -6.33 8.69
C ALA A 109 -16.44 -6.51 7.16
N PHE A 110 -15.37 -6.10 6.47
CA PHE A 110 -15.22 -6.35 5.03
C PHE A 110 -15.18 -7.85 4.71
N GLU A 111 -14.45 -8.64 5.51
CA GLU A 111 -14.39 -10.09 5.34
C GLU A 111 -15.73 -10.78 5.52
N ASP A 112 -16.58 -10.29 6.43
CA ASP A 112 -17.90 -10.86 6.68
C ASP A 112 -18.91 -10.55 5.56
N ILE A 113 -18.75 -9.46 4.82
CA ILE A 113 -19.66 -9.06 3.73
C ILE A 113 -19.17 -9.44 2.34
N ARG A 114 -17.87 -9.68 2.15
CA ARG A 114 -17.31 -10.04 0.84
C ARG A 114 -17.71 -11.47 0.44
N ALA A 115 -17.69 -11.73 -0.86
CA ALA A 115 -17.91 -13.07 -1.38
C ALA A 115 -16.88 -14.07 -0.82
N ALA A 116 -17.28 -15.35 -0.77
CA ALA A 116 -16.39 -16.44 -0.39
C ALA A 116 -15.13 -16.44 -1.27
N GLN A 117 -13.96 -16.65 -0.66
CA GLN A 117 -12.72 -16.77 -1.43
C GLN A 117 -12.66 -18.15 -2.06
N ARG A 118 -12.10 -18.18 -3.26
CA ARG A 118 -11.64 -19.44 -3.84
C ARG A 118 -10.35 -19.89 -3.13
N PRO A 119 -10.06 -21.21 -3.12
CA PRO A 119 -8.78 -21.72 -2.63
C PRO A 119 -7.60 -21.02 -3.34
N TRP A 120 -6.62 -20.54 -2.57
CA TRP A 120 -5.42 -19.88 -3.09
C TRP A 120 -4.21 -20.12 -2.16
N PRO A 121 -3.00 -20.33 -2.70
CA PRO A 121 -2.73 -20.66 -4.11
C PRO A 121 -3.34 -22.03 -4.44
N THR A 122 -3.83 -22.21 -5.67
CA THR A 122 -4.12 -23.57 -6.16
C THR A 122 -2.79 -24.28 -6.36
N PRO A 123 -2.54 -25.43 -5.72
CA PRO A 123 -1.32 -26.20 -5.95
C PRO A 123 -1.15 -26.46 -7.45
N PHE A 124 0.08 -26.39 -7.95
CA PHE A 124 0.37 -26.85 -9.32
C PHE A 124 -0.05 -28.33 -9.39
N GLY A 125 -0.98 -28.64 -10.30
CA GLY A 125 -1.34 -30.01 -10.63
C GLY A 125 -0.26 -30.71 -11.43
#